data_AF-W5SIM4-F1
#
_entry.id   AF-W5SIM4-F1
#
_cell.length_a   1.000
_cell.length_b   1.000
_cell.length_c   1.000
_cell.angle_alpha   90.00
_cell.angle_beta   90.00
_cell.angle_gamma   90.00
#
_symmetry.space_group_name_H-M   'P 1'
#
loop_
_entity.id
_entity.type
_entity.pdbx_description
1 polymer ?
#
loop_
_entity_poly.entity_id
_entity_poly.type
_entity_poly.pdbx_seq_one_letter_code
_entity_poly.pdbx_strand_id
1 'polypeptide(L)'
;MKLDILNTIKSRVGSVTQQVEDSSDKERAMLRYRQLKEEIRARTLEEAVNKVELSKALYEIKKNKLYKFDGYDNFYEFCLDYKFSRTMIYRYVKIGAYLERESISEQDIMQSSLNKIINDIRVKRDSSYCKPVVVKFNLKDKEKQLVLIKNKQKLEKFLLKCLLDNWESFI
;
A
#
# COMPACT_ATOMS: atom_id res chain seq x y z
N MET A 1 -19.76 -13.06 -6.51
CA MET A 1 -19.44 -12.98 -5.07
C MET A 1 -19.34 -11.54 -4.53
N LYS A 2 -18.50 -10.63 -5.06
CA LYS A 2 -18.36 -9.23 -4.54
C LYS A 2 -19.60 -8.36 -4.73
N LEU A 3 -20.23 -8.48 -5.91
CA LEU A 3 -21.48 -7.77 -6.23
C LEU A 3 -22.64 -8.25 -5.34
N ASP A 4 -22.66 -9.54 -5.01
CA ASP A 4 -23.72 -10.17 -4.22
C ASP A 4 -23.77 -9.68 -2.78
N ILE A 5 -22.60 -9.49 -2.13
CA ILE A 5 -22.53 -8.96 -0.76
C ILE A 5 -22.98 -7.49 -0.74
N LEU A 6 -22.52 -6.68 -1.69
CA LEU A 6 -22.90 -5.27 -1.78
C LEU A 6 -24.41 -5.12 -2.04
N ASN A 7 -24.96 -5.93 -2.96
CA ASN A 7 -26.39 -5.96 -3.28
C ASN A 7 -27.22 -6.44 -2.10
N THR A 8 -26.74 -7.44 -1.34
CA THR A 8 -27.40 -7.93 -0.12
C THR A 8 -27.43 -6.88 1.00
N ILE A 9 -26.36 -6.07 1.13
CA ILE A 9 -26.35 -4.98 2.11
C ILE A 9 -27.27 -3.84 1.64
N LYS A 10 -27.21 -3.46 0.36
CA LYS A 10 -28.09 -2.42 -0.22
C LYS A 10 -29.58 -2.79 -0.12
N SER A 11 -29.94 -4.06 -0.33
CA SER A 11 -31.32 -4.53 -0.17
C SER A 11 -31.81 -4.47 1.29
N ARG A 12 -30.96 -4.84 2.25
CA ARG A 12 -31.25 -4.68 3.68
C ARG A 12 -31.50 -3.22 4.06
N VAL A 13 -30.68 -2.28 3.56
CA VAL A 13 -30.88 -0.84 3.79
C VAL A 13 -32.26 -0.39 3.29
N GLY A 14 -32.69 -0.84 2.09
CA GLY A 14 -34.01 -0.50 1.53
C GLY A 14 -35.19 -1.03 2.37
N SER A 15 -35.09 -2.25 2.90
CA SER A 15 -36.16 -2.88 3.68
C SER A 15 -36.45 -2.22 5.04
N VAL A 16 -35.47 -1.54 5.65
CA VAL A 16 -35.66 -0.89 6.96
C VAL A 16 -36.37 0.47 6.82
N THR A 17 -36.46 1.03 5.62
CA THR A 17 -37.08 2.35 5.36
C THR A 17 -38.62 2.32 5.42
N GLN A 18 -39.25 1.13 5.31
CA GLN A 18 -40.71 0.98 5.18
C GLN A 18 -41.49 0.82 6.50
N GLN A 19 -40.85 0.81 7.68
CA GLN A 19 -41.53 0.53 8.97
C GLN A 19 -41.78 1.77 9.86
N VAL A 20 -41.83 2.98 9.27
CA VAL A 20 -41.72 4.23 10.06
C VAL A 20 -43.06 4.79 10.59
N GLU A 21 -44.22 4.27 10.20
CA GLU A 21 -45.48 5.00 10.40
C GLU A 21 -46.17 4.87 11.77
N ASP A 22 -45.77 3.98 12.70
CA ASP A 22 -46.55 3.81 13.94
C ASP A 22 -45.76 3.36 15.20
N SER A 23 -44.61 3.99 15.50
CA SER A 23 -43.80 3.62 16.68
C SER A 23 -43.42 4.80 17.58
N SER A 24 -43.24 4.53 18.88
CA SER A 24 -42.82 5.54 19.88
C SER A 24 -41.51 6.23 19.46
N ASP A 25 -41.24 7.44 19.96
CA ASP A 25 -40.02 8.20 19.61
C ASP A 25 -38.73 7.39 19.86
N LYS A 26 -38.75 6.49 20.87
CA LYS A 26 -37.64 5.58 21.18
C LYS A 26 -37.47 4.48 20.14
N GLU A 27 -38.55 3.91 19.64
CA GLU A 27 -38.52 2.89 18.57
C GLU A 27 -38.09 3.49 17.23
N ARG A 28 -38.57 4.70 16.90
CA ARG A 28 -38.10 5.45 15.71
C ARG A 28 -36.60 5.73 15.79
N ALA A 29 -36.10 6.14 16.95
CA ALA A 29 -34.67 6.34 17.16
C ALA A 29 -33.86 5.03 17.02
N MET A 30 -34.34 3.92 17.58
CA MET A 30 -33.69 2.60 17.45
C MET A 30 -33.68 2.10 16.00
N LEU A 31 -34.77 2.29 15.25
CA LEU A 31 -34.86 1.95 13.83
C LEU A 31 -33.88 2.79 13.00
N ARG A 32 -33.86 4.12 13.20
CA ARG A 32 -32.91 5.00 12.51
C ARG A 32 -31.46 4.65 12.83
N TYR A 33 -31.16 4.31 14.08
CA TYR A 33 -29.83 3.84 14.45
C TYR A 33 -29.43 2.54 13.73
N ARG A 34 -30.35 1.57 13.61
CA ARG A 34 -30.10 0.34 12.84
C ARG A 34 -29.85 0.63 11.35
N GLN A 35 -30.64 1.51 10.74
CA GLN A 35 -30.43 1.95 9.36
C GLN A 35 -29.04 2.55 9.17
N LEU A 36 -28.66 3.51 10.03
CA LEU A 36 -27.36 4.18 9.94
C LEU A 36 -26.19 3.19 10.06
N LYS A 37 -26.30 2.14 10.90
CA LYS A 37 -25.28 1.10 10.96
C LYS A 37 -25.13 0.33 9.66
N GLU A 38 -26.24 -0.04 9.02
CA GLU A 38 -26.17 -0.75 7.73
C GLU A 38 -25.66 0.19 6.61
N GLU A 39 -26.06 1.46 6.61
CA GLU A 39 -25.53 2.48 5.69
C GLU A 39 -24.01 2.63 5.85
N ILE A 40 -23.51 2.70 7.09
CA ILE A 40 -22.06 2.79 7.37
C ILE A 40 -21.34 1.56 6.82
N ARG A 41 -21.87 0.34 7.07
CA ARG A 41 -21.28 -0.88 6.53
C ARG A 41 -21.25 -0.90 5.02
N ALA A 42 -22.34 -0.50 4.37
CA ALA A 42 -22.45 -0.43 2.91
C ALA A 42 -21.40 0.53 2.32
N ARG A 43 -21.33 1.76 2.85
CA ARG A 43 -20.41 2.79 2.38
C ARG A 43 -18.95 2.42 2.62
N THR A 44 -18.64 1.81 3.77
CA THR A 44 -17.28 1.36 4.09
C THR A 44 -16.82 0.26 3.13
N LEU A 45 -17.71 -0.69 2.82
CA LEU A 45 -17.41 -1.76 1.86
C LEU A 45 -17.25 -1.21 0.44
N GLU A 46 -18.12 -0.29 0.03
CA GLU A 46 -18.04 0.38 -1.27
C GLU A 46 -16.73 1.18 -1.42
N GLU A 47 -16.33 1.92 -0.38
CA GLU A 47 -15.05 2.63 -0.34
C GLU A 47 -13.85 1.66 -0.48
N ALA A 48 -13.91 0.51 0.17
CA ALA A 48 -12.88 -0.52 0.09
C ALA A 48 -12.77 -1.13 -1.32
N VAL A 49 -13.91 -1.46 -1.96
CA VAL A 49 -13.95 -1.94 -3.35
C VAL A 49 -13.42 -0.88 -4.30
N ASN A 50 -13.86 0.37 -4.16
CA ASN A 50 -13.43 1.47 -5.00
C ASN A 50 -11.91 1.69 -4.93
N LYS A 51 -11.29 1.54 -3.75
CA LYS A 51 -9.83 1.60 -3.60
C LYS A 51 -9.10 0.51 -4.38
N VAL A 52 -9.64 -0.70 -4.41
CA VAL A 52 -9.06 -1.83 -5.16
C VAL A 52 -9.14 -1.56 -6.66
N GLU A 53 -10.33 -1.22 -7.15
CA GLU A 53 -10.54 -0.96 -8.58
C GLU A 53 -9.74 0.25 -9.06
N LEU A 54 -9.67 1.31 -8.25
CA LEU A 54 -8.82 2.46 -8.53
C LEU A 54 -7.32 2.10 -8.57
N SER A 55 -6.86 1.20 -7.69
CA SER A 55 -5.47 0.71 -7.73
C SER A 55 -5.16 -0.01 -9.03
N LYS A 56 -6.08 -0.85 -9.51
CA LYS A 56 -5.94 -1.59 -10.78
C LYS A 56 -5.89 -0.62 -11.96
N ALA A 57 -6.88 0.28 -12.07
CA ALA A 57 -6.96 1.25 -13.17
C ALA A 57 -5.74 2.16 -13.25
N LEU A 58 -5.32 2.76 -12.12
CA LEU A 58 -4.13 3.63 -12.09
C LEU A 58 -2.85 2.88 -12.46
N TYR A 59 -2.73 1.61 -12.03
CA TYR A 59 -1.58 0.79 -12.39
C TYR A 59 -1.57 0.44 -13.88
N GLU A 60 -2.70 0.04 -14.44
CA GLU A 60 -2.84 -0.29 -15.86
C GLU A 60 -2.53 0.91 -16.76
N ILE A 61 -3.12 2.08 -16.47
CA ILE A 61 -2.85 3.32 -17.19
C ILE A 61 -1.36 3.65 -17.15
N LYS A 62 -0.71 3.53 -15.98
CA LYS A 62 0.73 3.79 -15.86
C LYS A 62 1.57 2.79 -16.63
N LYS A 63 1.30 1.49 -16.46
CA LYS A 63 2.06 0.38 -17.05
C LYS A 63 2.04 0.45 -18.57
N ASN A 64 0.87 0.69 -19.14
CA ASN A 64 0.64 0.73 -20.59
C ASN A 64 0.79 2.13 -21.19
N LYS A 65 1.12 3.13 -20.36
CA LYS A 65 1.27 4.55 -20.75
C LYS A 65 0.01 5.13 -21.43
N LEU A 66 -1.18 4.71 -21.00
CA LEU A 66 -2.46 5.10 -21.60
C LEU A 66 -2.77 6.59 -21.42
N TYR A 67 -2.17 7.24 -20.43
CA TYR A 67 -2.27 8.70 -20.23
C TYR A 67 -1.83 9.51 -21.46
N LYS A 68 -1.04 8.91 -22.38
CA LYS A 68 -0.64 9.57 -23.62
C LYS A 68 -1.80 9.78 -24.61
N PHE A 69 -2.90 9.02 -24.49
CA PHE A 69 -4.08 9.23 -25.34
C PHE A 69 -4.72 10.60 -25.10
N ASP A 70 -4.59 11.14 -23.90
CA ASP A 70 -5.05 12.50 -23.55
C ASP A 70 -3.94 13.55 -23.71
N GLY A 71 -2.80 13.19 -24.31
CA GLY A 71 -1.70 14.12 -24.59
C GLY A 71 -0.78 14.44 -23.41
N TYR A 72 -0.89 13.75 -22.27
CA TYR A 72 0.01 13.97 -21.13
C TYR A 72 1.43 13.47 -21.41
N ASP A 73 2.43 14.28 -21.05
CA ASP A 73 3.85 13.91 -21.18
C ASP A 73 4.25 12.82 -20.19
N ASN A 74 3.64 12.85 -19.00
CA ASN A 74 3.90 11.87 -17.95
C ASN A 74 2.66 11.52 -17.12
N PHE A 75 2.71 10.34 -16.50
CA PHE A 75 1.63 9.81 -15.68
C PHE A 75 1.27 10.69 -14.47
N TYR A 76 2.24 11.46 -13.95
CA TYR A 76 1.99 12.31 -12.78
C TYR A 76 1.09 13.49 -13.14
N GLU A 77 1.30 14.13 -14.28
CA GLU A 77 0.42 15.19 -14.80
C GLU A 77 -1.00 14.69 -15.01
N PHE A 78 -1.18 13.54 -15.66
CA PHE A 78 -2.50 12.89 -15.80
C PHE A 78 -3.21 12.73 -14.44
N CYS A 79 -2.47 12.36 -13.40
CA CYS A 79 -3.05 12.15 -12.08
C CYS A 79 -3.46 13.45 -11.36
N LEU A 80 -2.91 14.61 -11.75
CA LEU A 80 -3.24 15.90 -11.12
C LEU A 80 -4.68 16.33 -11.43
N ASP A 81 -5.17 16.02 -12.62
CA ASP A 81 -6.55 16.32 -13.04
C ASP A 81 -7.60 15.64 -12.15
N TYR A 82 -7.26 14.48 -11.61
CA TYR A 82 -8.10 13.73 -10.67
C TYR A 82 -7.78 14.03 -9.20
N LYS A 83 -7.03 15.11 -8.92
CA LYS A 83 -6.65 15.59 -7.58
C LYS A 83 -5.87 14.57 -6.76
N PHE A 84 -5.10 13.68 -7.41
CA PHE A 84 -4.23 12.76 -6.68
C PHE A 84 -2.95 13.45 -6.21
N SER A 85 -2.69 13.39 -4.90
CA SER A 85 -1.38 13.76 -4.36
C SER A 85 -0.31 12.76 -4.78
N ARG A 86 0.96 13.20 -4.87
CA ARG A 86 2.12 12.34 -5.18
C ARG A 86 2.17 11.08 -4.30
N THR A 87 1.83 11.23 -3.01
CA THR A 87 1.75 10.10 -2.08
C THR A 87 0.65 9.11 -2.50
N MET A 88 -0.57 9.58 -2.80
CA MET A 88 -1.66 8.70 -3.25
C MET A 88 -1.29 7.96 -4.53
N ILE A 89 -0.71 8.65 -5.51
CA ILE A 89 -0.26 8.06 -6.77
C ILE A 89 0.70 6.90 -6.51
N TYR A 90 1.74 7.13 -5.69
CA TYR A 90 2.69 6.07 -5.33
C TYR A 90 1.98 4.88 -4.67
N ARG A 91 1.06 5.14 -3.73
CA ARG A 91 0.35 4.09 -2.99
C ARG A 91 -0.51 3.22 -3.90
N TYR A 92 -1.39 3.83 -4.69
CA TYR A 92 -2.31 3.12 -5.56
C TYR A 92 -1.59 2.32 -6.65
N VAL A 93 -0.61 2.93 -7.32
CA VAL A 93 0.20 2.24 -8.33
C VAL A 93 0.94 1.04 -7.72
N LYS A 94 1.50 1.20 -6.52
CA LYS A 94 2.21 0.11 -5.85
C LYS A 94 1.26 -1.02 -5.50
N ILE A 95 0.06 -0.73 -5.02
CA ILE A 95 -0.94 -1.76 -4.70
C ILE A 95 -1.39 -2.48 -5.97
N GLY A 96 -1.71 -1.76 -7.05
CA GLY A 96 -2.10 -2.36 -8.32
C GLY A 96 -1.03 -3.29 -8.90
N ALA A 97 0.25 -2.91 -8.78
CA ALA A 97 1.36 -3.77 -9.19
C ALA A 97 1.46 -5.09 -8.41
N TYR A 98 1.08 -5.09 -7.14
CA TYR A 98 1.10 -6.29 -6.29
C TYR A 98 -0.15 -7.15 -6.49
N LEU A 99 -1.30 -6.53 -6.79
CA LEU A 99 -2.52 -7.22 -7.19
C LEU A 99 -2.32 -7.99 -8.49
N GLU A 100 -1.71 -7.37 -9.51
CA GLU A 100 -1.42 -8.05 -10.79
C GLU A 100 -0.49 -9.26 -10.61
N ARG A 101 0.45 -9.18 -9.66
CA ARG A 101 1.39 -10.26 -9.33
C ARG A 101 0.81 -11.30 -8.37
N GLU A 102 -0.47 -11.20 -8.01
CA GLU A 102 -1.16 -12.03 -7.02
C GLU A 102 -0.42 -12.13 -5.66
N SER A 103 0.42 -11.14 -5.35
CA SER A 103 1.25 -11.14 -4.14
C SER A 103 0.48 -10.67 -2.89
N ILE A 104 -0.73 -10.12 -3.11
CA ILE A 104 -1.70 -9.66 -2.12
C ILE A 104 -3.09 -9.95 -2.68
N SER A 105 -4.01 -10.44 -1.85
CA SER A 105 -5.38 -10.66 -2.29
C SER A 105 -6.19 -9.37 -2.23
N GLU A 106 -7.23 -9.27 -3.06
CA GLU A 106 -8.17 -8.15 -2.97
C GLU A 106 -8.86 -8.09 -1.59
N GLN A 107 -9.07 -9.24 -0.94
CA GLN A 107 -9.66 -9.27 0.41
C GLN A 107 -8.74 -8.63 1.45
N ASP A 108 -7.42 -8.83 1.35
CA ASP A 108 -6.45 -8.20 2.24
C ASP A 108 -6.51 -6.67 2.13
N ILE A 109 -6.78 -6.15 0.93
CA ILE A 109 -6.93 -4.71 0.71
C ILE A 109 -8.25 -4.20 1.27
N MET A 110 -9.33 -4.96 1.08
CA MET A 110 -10.65 -4.55 1.53
C MET A 110 -10.78 -4.49 3.05
N GLN A 111 -10.02 -5.32 3.77
CA GLN A 111 -10.05 -5.41 5.24
C GLN A 111 -9.01 -4.52 5.94
N SER A 112 -8.17 -3.80 5.18
CA SER A 112 -6.99 -3.13 5.72
C SER A 112 -6.86 -1.70 5.19
N SER A 113 -6.21 -0.83 5.98
CA SER A 113 -5.89 0.51 5.50
C SER A 113 -4.78 0.45 4.45
N LEU A 114 -4.81 1.38 3.47
CA LEU A 114 -3.73 1.51 2.47
C LEU A 114 -2.34 1.61 3.08
N ASN A 115 -2.22 2.25 4.26
CA ASN A 115 -0.96 2.36 5.00
C ASN A 115 -0.48 1.01 5.51
N LYS A 116 -1.37 0.23 6.10
CA LYS A 116 -1.06 -1.11 6.61
C LYS A 116 -0.63 -2.02 5.47
N ILE A 117 -1.39 -2.05 4.37
CA ILE A 117 -1.05 -2.84 3.17
C ILE A 117 0.35 -2.48 2.65
N ILE A 118 0.68 -1.19 2.56
CA ILE A 118 2.00 -0.77 2.08
C ILE A 118 3.14 -1.13 3.03
N ASN A 119 2.88 -1.10 4.34
CA ASN A 119 3.84 -1.56 5.32
C ASN A 119 4.03 -3.08 5.23
N ASP A 120 2.96 -3.86 5.09
CA ASP A 120 3.02 -5.31 4.92
C ASP A 120 3.80 -5.68 3.65
N ILE A 121 3.57 -4.93 2.55
CA ILE A 121 4.37 -5.05 1.33
C ILE A 121 5.86 -4.78 1.57
N ARG A 122 6.20 -3.76 2.37
CA ARG A 122 7.60 -3.42 2.69
C ARG A 122 8.24 -4.54 3.53
N VAL A 123 7.55 -5.00 4.56
CA VAL A 123 8.04 -6.06 5.45
C VAL A 123 8.28 -7.38 4.68
N LYS A 124 7.35 -7.79 3.80
CA LYS A 124 7.55 -8.96 2.92
C LYS A 124 8.75 -8.81 1.98
N ARG A 125 9.12 -7.58 1.61
CA ARG A 125 10.29 -7.30 0.77
C ARG A 125 11.59 -7.36 1.58
N ASP A 126 11.54 -6.94 2.85
CA ASP A 126 12.71 -6.90 3.73
C ASP A 126 13.04 -8.26 4.34
N SER A 127 12.11 -9.22 4.39
CA SER A 127 12.39 -10.58 4.90
C SER A 127 13.29 -11.41 3.99
N SER A 128 13.43 -11.06 2.71
CA SER A 128 14.35 -11.74 1.77
C SER A 128 15.70 -11.03 1.60
N TYR A 129 15.87 -9.84 2.19
CA TYR A 129 17.11 -9.07 2.12
C TYR A 129 17.75 -9.08 3.51
N CYS A 130 18.87 -9.82 3.67
CA CYS A 130 19.77 -9.56 4.80
C CYS A 130 20.08 -8.07 4.81
N LYS A 131 19.62 -7.35 5.84
CA LYS A 131 19.93 -5.93 5.98
C LYS A 131 21.45 -5.76 5.96
N PRO A 132 22.00 -4.87 5.13
CA PRO A 132 23.44 -4.67 5.09
C PRO A 132 23.92 -4.23 6.47
N VAL A 133 24.86 -4.98 7.04
CA VAL A 133 25.54 -4.59 8.26
C VAL A 133 26.47 -3.43 7.93
N VAL A 134 26.15 -2.24 8.44
CA VAL A 134 26.97 -1.04 8.23
C VAL A 134 28.06 -0.99 9.29
N VAL A 135 29.28 -1.34 8.90
CA VAL A 135 30.47 -1.16 9.75
C VAL A 135 30.97 0.28 9.60
N LYS A 136 31.00 1.04 10.69
CA LYS A 136 31.53 2.42 10.72
C LYS A 136 32.94 2.42 11.31
N PHE A 137 33.92 2.86 10.54
CA PHE A 137 35.29 3.04 11.00
C PHE A 137 35.48 4.47 11.55
N ASN A 138 35.58 4.59 12.87
CA ASN A 138 35.98 5.84 13.52
C ASN A 138 37.51 5.84 13.69
N LEU A 139 38.22 6.26 12.64
CA LEU A 139 39.67 6.42 12.69
C LEU A 139 40.04 7.78 13.28
N LYS A 140 40.99 7.78 14.23
CA LYS A 140 41.54 9.02 14.81
C LYS A 140 42.38 9.82 13.80
N ASP A 141 42.95 9.13 12.82
CA ASP A 141 43.82 9.69 11.79
C ASP A 141 42.99 10.09 10.56
N LYS A 142 42.88 11.40 10.33
CA LYS A 142 42.10 11.99 9.24
C LYS A 142 42.66 11.68 7.85
N GLU A 143 43.98 11.53 7.71
CA GLU A 143 44.60 11.25 6.41
C GLU A 143 44.31 9.83 5.97
N LYS A 144 44.46 8.87 6.89
CA LYS A 144 44.09 7.46 6.62
C LYS A 144 42.60 7.32 6.33
N GLN A 145 41.75 8.09 7.01
CA GLN A 145 40.31 8.10 6.74
C GLN A 145 40.01 8.57 5.30
N LEU A 146 40.65 9.64 4.83
CA LEU A 146 40.48 10.15 3.47
C LEU A 146 40.95 9.14 2.41
N VAL A 147 42.07 8.45 2.65
CA VAL A 147 42.58 7.41 1.73
C VAL A 147 41.59 6.26 1.60
N LEU A 148 40.98 5.83 2.71
CA LEU A 148 39.98 4.75 2.72
C LEU A 148 38.69 5.15 1.99
N ILE A 149 38.21 6.37 2.20
CA ILE A 149 37.03 6.90 1.49
C ILE A 149 37.27 6.92 -0.03
N LYS A 150 38.44 7.38 -0.46
CA LYS A 150 38.82 7.42 -1.89
C LYS A 150 38.97 6.02 -2.51
N ASN A 151 39.26 5.01 -1.71
CA ASN A 151 39.51 3.63 -2.16
C ASN A 151 38.44 2.63 -1.70
N LYS A 152 37.20 3.08 -1.50
CA LYS A 152 36.10 2.29 -0.93
C LYS A 152 35.96 0.88 -1.52
N GLN A 153 35.97 0.73 -2.85
CA GLN A 153 35.82 -0.57 -3.49
C GLN A 153 36.99 -1.53 -3.23
N LYS A 154 38.23 -1.02 -3.15
CA LYS A 154 39.42 -1.82 -2.84
C LYS A 154 39.38 -2.25 -1.37
N LEU A 155 38.96 -1.34 -0.49
CA LEU A 155 38.77 -1.62 0.93
C LEU A 155 37.71 -2.70 1.15
N GLU A 156 36.55 -2.60 0.50
CA GLU A 156 35.48 -3.61 0.58
C GLU A 156 35.99 -5.00 0.17
N LYS A 157 36.71 -5.10 -0.95
CA LYS A 157 37.31 -6.37 -1.40
C LYS A 157 38.36 -6.91 -0.42
N PHE A 158 39.21 -6.03 0.11
CA PHE A 158 40.23 -6.41 1.09
C PHE A 158 39.59 -6.93 2.38
N LEU A 159 38.64 -6.19 2.95
CA LEU A 159 37.95 -6.58 4.18
C LEU A 159 37.16 -7.88 4.00
N LEU A 160 36.47 -8.03 2.86
CA LEU A 160 35.74 -9.26 2.56
C LEU A 160 36.70 -10.46 2.48
N LYS A 161 37.84 -10.29 1.80
CA LYS A 161 38.87 -11.33 1.73
C LYS A 161 39.40 -11.68 3.13
N CYS A 162 39.78 -10.69 3.93
CA CYS A 162 40.26 -10.93 5.29
C CYS A 162 39.22 -11.65 6.15
N LEU A 163 37.94 -11.29 6.03
CA LEU A 163 36.87 -11.92 6.80
C LEU A 163 36.62 -13.37 6.39
N LEU A 164 36.70 -13.68 5.09
CA LEU A 164 36.60 -15.05 4.58
C LEU A 164 37.80 -15.90 4.99
N ASP A 165 39.01 -15.34 4.90
CA ASP A 165 40.26 -16.04 5.24
C ASP A 165 40.37 -16.33 6.75
N ASN A 166 39.68 -15.57 7.61
CA ASN A 166 39.69 -15.71 9.07
C ASN A 166 38.31 -16.12 9.63
N TRP A 167 37.46 -16.72 8.79
CA TRP A 167 36.06 -17.00 9.12
C TRP A 167 35.91 -17.86 10.39
N GLU A 168 36.76 -18.88 10.56
CA GLU A 168 36.70 -19.77 11.73
C GLU A 168 37.10 -19.10 13.04
N SER A 169 37.94 -18.06 13.01
CA SER A 169 38.29 -17.28 14.21
C SER A 169 37.26 -16.21 14.56
N PHE A 170 36.33 -15.94 13.63
CA PHE A 170 35.27 -14.94 13.79
C PHE A 170 33.99 -15.54 14.41
N ILE A 171 33.75 -16.84 14.24
CA ILE A 171 32.66 -17.60 14.88
C ILE A 171 33.06 -17.98 16.31
#